data_AF-A0A6L5EHA8-F1
#
_entry.id   AF-A0A6L5EHA8-F1
#
_cell.length_a   1.000
_cell.length_b   1.000
_cell.length_c   1.000
_cell.angle_alpha   90.00
_cell.angle_beta   90.00
_cell.angle_gamma   90.00
#
_symmetry.space_group_name_H-M   'P 1'
#
loop_
_entity.id
_entity.type
_entity.pdbx_description
1 polymer ?
#
loop_
_entity_poly.entity_id
_entity_poly.type
_entity_poly.pdbx_seq_one_letter_code
_entity_poly.pdbx_strand_id
1 'polypeptide(L)'
;MTKNTSRYPQRVRNELRFRELTVLRVERIGQAFQRIVLGGEALDGFVSQGFDDHTKLFFPQAGSVFTPPEVTDEGINWGEGVRPA
;
A
#
# COMPACT_ATOMS: atom_id res chain seq x y z
N MET A 1 26.88 -26.23 -11.46
CA MET A 1 25.98 -25.30 -12.15
C MET A 1 25.91 -24.02 -11.32
N THR A 2 26.71 -23.01 -11.64
CA THR A 2 26.66 -21.70 -10.96
C THR A 2 25.43 -20.95 -11.45
N LYS A 3 24.45 -20.73 -10.56
CA LYS A 3 23.29 -19.87 -10.87
C LYS A 3 23.81 -18.44 -11.05
N ASN A 4 23.75 -17.94 -12.28
CA ASN A 4 24.10 -16.57 -12.61
C ASN A 4 22.96 -15.65 -12.15
N THR A 5 23.01 -15.16 -10.91
CA THR A 5 22.05 -14.19 -10.39
C THR A 5 22.35 -12.83 -10.99
N SER A 6 21.48 -12.38 -11.90
CA SER A 6 21.48 -10.99 -12.37
C SER A 6 21.37 -10.05 -11.15
N ARG A 7 22.29 -9.09 -11.02
CA ARG A 7 22.26 -8.06 -9.98
C ARG A 7 21.41 -6.84 -10.36
N TYR A 8 20.82 -6.84 -11.56
CA TYR A 8 19.98 -5.74 -12.01
C TYR A 8 18.57 -5.85 -11.42
N PRO A 9 17.95 -4.72 -11.02
CA PRO A 9 16.55 -4.68 -10.59
C PRO A 9 15.66 -5.42 -11.58
N GLN A 10 14.81 -6.29 -11.06
CA GLN A 10 13.83 -7.04 -11.84
C GLN A 10 12.44 -6.55 -11.47
N ARG A 11 11.58 -6.38 -12.48
CA ARG A 11 10.18 -6.06 -12.22
C ARG A 11 9.50 -7.29 -11.62
N VAL A 12 9.13 -7.22 -10.35
CA VAL A 12 8.35 -8.24 -9.67
C VAL A 12 6.89 -7.78 -9.62
N ARG A 13 5.96 -8.69 -9.91
CA ARG A 13 4.53 -8.43 -9.78
C ARG A 13 4.03 -9.03 -8.47
N ASN A 14 3.88 -8.19 -7.45
CA ASN A 14 3.31 -8.57 -6.17
C ASN A 14 1.79 -8.76 -6.29
N GLU A 15 1.21 -9.51 -5.36
CA GLU A 15 -0.24 -9.63 -5.21
C GLU A 15 -0.87 -8.25 -5.00
N LEU A 16 -1.90 -7.92 -5.78
CA LEU A 16 -2.68 -6.71 -5.59
C LEU A 16 -3.71 -6.95 -4.49
N ARG A 17 -3.57 -6.23 -3.37
CA ARG A 17 -4.50 -6.35 -2.24
C ARG A 17 -4.76 -4.98 -1.62
N PHE A 18 -6.03 -4.68 -1.36
CA PHE A 18 -6.42 -3.54 -0.55
C PHE A 18 -6.25 -3.91 0.93
N ARG A 19 -5.62 -3.02 1.69
CA ARG A 19 -5.25 -3.26 3.08
C ARG A 19 -5.71 -2.07 3.91
N GLU A 20 -6.67 -2.32 4.80
CA GLU A 20 -6.99 -1.36 5.85
C GLU A 20 -5.95 -1.49 6.96
N LEU A 21 -5.21 -0.40 7.22
CA LEU A 21 -4.10 -0.39 8.17
C LEU A 21 -4.36 0.63 9.28
N THR A 22 -3.82 0.34 10.46
CA THR A 22 -3.87 1.23 11.61
C THR A 22 -2.59 2.03 11.72
N VAL A 23 -2.72 3.34 11.99
CA VAL A 23 -1.56 4.16 12.37
C VAL A 23 -1.13 3.77 13.78
N LEU A 24 0.06 3.17 13.89
CA LEU A 24 0.64 2.78 15.17
C LEU A 24 1.50 3.89 15.79
N ARG A 25 2.18 4.68 14.95
CA ARG A 25 3.06 5.76 15.41
C ARG A 25 3.15 6.88 14.38
N VAL A 26 3.25 8.10 14.88
CA VAL A 26 3.50 9.31 14.07
C VAL A 26 4.65 10.09 14.68
N GLU A 27 5.65 10.43 13.88
CA GLU A 27 6.85 11.12 14.31
C GLU A 27 7.22 12.23 13.32
N ARG A 28 7.41 13.46 13.80
CA ARG A 28 7.97 14.56 13.00
C ARG A 28 9.49 14.51 13.10
N ILE A 29 10.17 14.04 12.06
CA ILE A 29 11.64 13.94 12.06
C ILE A 29 12.35 15.12 11.37
N GLY A 30 11.58 16.06 10.82
CA GLY A 30 12.08 17.32 10.26
C GLY A 30 10.92 18.30 10.03
N GLN A 31 11.21 19.57 9.76
CA GLN A 31 10.18 20.63 9.67
C GLN A 31 9.01 20.26 8.73
N ALA A 32 9.33 19.73 7.55
CA ALA A 32 8.34 19.32 6.55
C ALA A 32 8.30 17.79 6.33
N PHE A 33 8.80 16.99 7.27
CA PHE A 33 8.89 15.53 7.09
C PHE A 33 8.25 14.77 8.25
N GLN A 34 7.29 13.89 7.93
CA GLN A 34 6.65 12.98 8.88
C GLN A 34 6.98 11.53 8.56
N ARG A 35 7.31 10.77 9.59
CA ARG A 35 7.36 9.32 9.56
C ARG A 35 6.08 8.78 10.20
N ILE A 36 5.39 7.89 9.50
CA ILE A 36 4.20 7.21 9.98
C ILE A 36 4.50 5.71 9.96
N VAL A 37 4.21 5.02 11.07
CA VAL A 37 4.26 3.56 11.15
C VAL A 37 2.84 3.03 11.05
N LEU A 38 2.59 2.20 10.03
CA LEU A 38 1.33 1.53 9.78
C LEU A 38 1.44 0.05 10.20
N GLY A 39 0.36 -0.52 10.74
CA GLY A 39 0.30 -1.91 11.17
C GLY A 39 -1.11 -2.49 11.11
N GLY A 40 -1.27 -3.70 11.67
CA GLY A 40 -2.52 -4.45 11.68
C GLY A 40 -2.40 -5.78 10.94
N GLU A 41 -3.37 -6.68 11.17
CA GLU A 41 -3.37 -8.04 10.61
C GLU A 41 -3.43 -8.04 9.07
N ALA A 42 -4.03 -7.01 8.48
CA ALA A 42 -4.10 -6.85 7.03
C ALA A 42 -2.72 -6.63 6.37
N LEU A 43 -1.62 -6.49 7.11
CA LEU A 43 -0.26 -6.54 6.55
C LEU A 43 0.23 -7.96 6.23
N ASP A 44 -0.49 -9.00 6.64
CA ASP A 44 -0.09 -10.38 6.31
C ASP A 44 0.05 -10.55 4.78
N GLY A 45 1.16 -11.18 4.40
CA GLY A 45 1.58 -11.33 3.00
C GLY A 45 2.06 -10.05 2.30
N PHE A 46 2.23 -8.92 2.99
CA PHE A 46 2.84 -7.73 2.39
C PHE A 46 4.35 -7.96 2.15
N VAL A 47 4.81 -7.65 0.93
CA VAL A 47 6.19 -7.83 0.51
C VAL A 47 6.69 -6.54 -0.14
N SER A 48 7.90 -6.12 0.24
CA SER A 48 8.64 -5.03 -0.38
C SER A 48 10.13 -5.41 -0.38
N GLN A 49 10.64 -5.76 -1.55
CA GLN A 49 12.02 -6.25 -1.74
C GLN A 49 12.93 -5.18 -2.39
N GLY A 50 12.35 -4.26 -3.15
CA GLY A 50 13.04 -3.16 -3.81
C GLY A 50 13.03 -1.88 -2.96
N PHE A 51 14.07 -1.07 -3.09
CA PHE A 51 14.14 0.24 -2.42
C PHE A 51 13.18 1.27 -3.07
N ASP A 52 12.73 1.00 -4.29
CA ASP A 52 11.82 1.81 -5.10
C ASP A 52 10.38 1.28 -5.11
N ASP A 53 10.11 0.22 -4.34
CA ASP A 53 8.76 -0.27 -4.09
C ASP A 53 7.94 0.83 -3.40
N HIS A 54 6.72 1.01 -3.87
CA HIS A 54 5.80 2.02 -3.34
C HIS A 54 4.36 1.49 -3.32
N THR A 55 3.56 2.04 -2.42
CA THR A 55 2.14 1.69 -2.24
C THR A 55 1.28 2.92 -2.50
N LYS A 56 0.07 2.72 -2.98
CA LYS A 56 -0.94 3.78 -3.11
C LYS A 56 -1.69 3.93 -1.80
N LEU A 57 -1.74 5.15 -1.28
CA LEU A 57 -2.51 5.49 -0.08
C LEU A 57 -3.84 6.12 -0.50
N PHE A 58 -4.90 5.71 0.20
CA PHE A 58 -6.25 6.18 -0.02
C PHE A 58 -6.70 6.93 1.23
N PHE A 59 -7.12 8.17 1.06
CA PHE A 59 -7.58 9.02 2.16
C PHE A 59 -9.04 9.39 1.95
N PRO A 60 -9.88 9.34 3.00
CA PRO A 60 -11.22 9.92 2.94
C PRO A 60 -11.13 11.45 2.80
N GLN A 61 -12.24 12.05 2.38
CA GLN A 61 -12.40 13.49 2.53
C GLN A 61 -12.50 13.83 4.03
N ALA A 62 -12.15 15.07 4.39
CA ALA A 62 -12.29 15.51 5.77
C ALA A 62 -13.76 15.36 6.23
N GLY A 63 -13.98 14.62 7.31
CA GLY A 63 -15.31 14.36 7.86
C GLY A 63 -16.09 13.23 7.18
N SER A 64 -15.54 12.56 6.16
CA SER A 64 -16.18 11.38 5.55
C SER A 64 -15.61 10.07 6.09
N VAL A 65 -16.44 9.03 6.09
CA VAL A 65 -15.97 7.65 6.29
C VAL A 65 -15.29 7.17 5.01
N PHE A 66 -14.23 6.38 5.14
CA PHE A 66 -13.61 5.71 4.00
C PHE A 66 -14.28 4.35 3.75
N THR A 67 -14.79 4.13 2.54
CA THR A 67 -15.28 2.82 2.11
C THR A 67 -14.18 2.15 1.29
N PRO A 68 -13.61 1.02 1.74
CA PRO A 68 -12.56 0.34 0.98
C PRO A 68 -13.12 -0.26 -0.32
N PRO A 69 -12.34 -0.22 -1.42
CA PRO A 69 -12.72 -0.92 -2.64
C PRO A 69 -12.59 -2.45 -2.46
N GLU A 70 -13.43 -3.18 -3.17
CA GLU A 70 -13.44 -4.64 -3.17
C GLU A 70 -12.91 -5.19 -4.50
N VAL A 71 -12.10 -6.25 -4.42
CA VAL A 71 -11.69 -7.01 -5.61
C VAL A 71 -12.74 -8.09 -5.86
N THR A 72 -13.34 -8.06 -7.04
CA THR A 72 -14.35 -9.01 -7.52
C THR A 72 -13.87 -9.70 -8.80
N ASP A 73 -14.56 -10.74 -9.25
CA ASP A 73 -14.23 -11.46 -10.49
C ASP A 73 -14.38 -10.55 -11.72
N GLU A 74 -15.28 -9.56 -11.67
CA GLU A 74 -15.52 -8.56 -12.71
C GLU A 74 -14.55 -7.36 -12.66
N GLY A 75 -13.68 -7.30 -11.64
CA GLY A 75 -12.71 -6.22 -11.44
C GLY A 75 -12.80 -5.54 -10.08
N ILE A 76 -12.32 -4.29 -9.99
CA ILE A 76 -12.33 -3.53 -8.73
C ILE A 76 -13.66 -2.79 -8.61
N ASN A 77 -14.46 -3.14 -7.61
CA ASN A 77 -15.62 -2.37 -7.20
C ASN A 77 -15.17 -1.22 -6.28
N TRP A 78 -15.36 0.01 -6.75
CA TRP A 78 -15.01 1.22 -5.99
C TRP A 78 -16.15 1.74 -5.09
N GLY A 79 -17.30 1.07 -5.08
CA GLY A 79 -18.51 1.50 -4.39
C GLY A 79 -19.16 2.74 -5.01
N GLU A 80 -20.11 3.33 -4.27
CA GLU A 80 -20.75 4.60 -4.61
C GLU A 80 -19.83 5.76 -4.20
N GLY A 81 -18.99 6.24 -5.12
CA GLY A 81 -18.07 7.34 -4.83
C GLY A 81 -17.05 7.63 -5.93
N VAL A 82 -16.33 8.74 -5.77
CA VAL A 82 -15.23 9.09 -6.68
C VAL A 82 -14.07 8.14 -6.39
N ARG A 83 -13.57 7.47 -7.44
CA ARG A 83 -12.33 6.72 -7.37
C ARG A 83 -11.22 7.65 -6.85
N PRO A 84 -10.56 7.31 -5.73
CA PRO A 84 -9.48 8.16 -5.23
C PRO A 84 -8.36 8.31 -6.28
N ALA A 85 -7.80 9.51 -6.38
CA ALA A 85 -6.76 9.87 -7.35
C ALA A 85 -5.43 9.12 -7.12
#